data_AF-A0A292S9J3-F1
#
_entry.id   AF-A0A292S9J3-F1
#
_cell.length_a   1.000
_cell.length_b   1.000
_cell.length_c   1.000
_cell.angle_alpha   90.00
_cell.angle_beta   90.00
_cell.angle_gamma   90.00
#
_symmetry.space_group_name_H-M   'P 1'
#
loop_
_entity.id
_entity.type
_entity.pdbx_description
1 polymer ?
#
loop_
_entity_poly.entity_id
_entity_poly.type
_entity_poly.pdbx_seq_one_letter_code
_entity_poly.pdbx_strand_id
1 'polypeptide(L)'
;FRGFHADRNALKELNCRTGDILRNRSIKECADKYEVLLKRKKINIAKPYDKFITGVLASVSGIIGGGIGLISIMGAGSEASFLPVLAGLTIPPALYLLGTYLYHSKPSYQYSIQAGKKINTNACGKKELGGTLSREFIVADNLDIRNIHSLGEDIEKNDYDKFLDVLDNYDSDDVISILKDKKIKEEFKDGEHFNFSVDADDNTLLTKFFDIIPTKENQKDYNNILDSMKDMKKINFNQKDSFGISVLEKILNAENRKALNLVRDFEFEYSPELDSAYENISDENFKLSVKDLKIKFSHAIDAVRIDSAKALKIAIKEFDSPLCDKNKEVKNLLDFYHSNTRHYGASAGVMQVMEVFENERL
;
A
#
# COMPACT_ATOMS: atom_id res chain seq x y z
N PHE A 1 -2.65 10.28 12.39
CA PHE A 1 -2.36 9.50 11.18
C PHE A 1 -1.24 10.21 10.43
N ARG A 2 -0.11 9.52 10.22
CA ARG A 2 1.07 10.14 9.59
C ARG A 2 0.92 10.27 8.07
N GLY A 3 0.28 9.29 7.41
CA GLY A 3 0.21 9.22 5.94
C GLY A 3 -0.96 9.95 5.27
N PHE A 4 -1.94 10.49 6.00
CA PHE A 4 -3.05 11.22 5.37
C PHE A 4 -2.76 12.72 5.27
N HIS A 5 -2.90 13.26 4.06
CA HIS A 5 -2.63 14.64 3.73
C HIS A 5 -3.80 15.25 2.99
N ALA A 6 -4.28 16.41 3.44
CA ALA A 6 -5.39 17.10 2.81
C ALA A 6 -5.13 18.59 2.71
N ASP A 7 -5.53 19.18 1.59
CA ASP A 7 -5.66 20.63 1.47
C ASP A 7 -6.75 21.13 2.42
N ARG A 8 -6.45 22.13 3.26
CA ARG A 8 -7.41 22.74 4.19
C ARG A 8 -8.62 23.31 3.46
N ASN A 9 -8.44 23.81 2.24
CA ASN A 9 -9.54 24.33 1.44
C ASN A 9 -10.45 23.21 0.92
N ALA A 10 -9.88 22.03 0.62
CA ALA A 10 -10.65 20.86 0.20
C ALA A 10 -11.55 20.34 1.33
N LEU A 11 -10.99 20.22 2.55
CA LEU A 11 -11.78 19.80 3.73
C LEU A 11 -12.93 20.77 4.04
N LYS A 12 -12.67 22.08 3.91
CA LYS A 12 -13.66 23.12 4.17
C LYS A 12 -14.80 23.10 3.16
N GLU A 13 -14.50 22.94 1.86
CA GLU A 13 -15.52 22.92 0.80
C GLU A 13 -16.31 21.60 0.76
N LEU A 14 -15.70 20.48 1.13
CA LEU A 14 -16.38 19.18 1.27
C LEU A 14 -17.15 19.04 2.59
N ASN A 15 -17.13 20.06 3.44
CA ASN A 15 -17.74 20.09 4.78
C ASN A 15 -17.41 18.85 5.62
N CYS A 16 -16.15 18.41 5.59
CA CYS A 16 -15.70 17.20 6.27
C CYS A 16 -14.42 17.46 7.09
N ARG A 17 -14.26 16.74 8.20
CA ARG A 17 -13.00 16.74 8.96
C ARG A 17 -12.15 15.55 8.54
N THR A 18 -10.84 15.64 8.75
CA THR A 18 -9.91 14.52 8.52
C THR A 18 -10.37 13.23 9.20
N GLY A 19 -10.91 13.32 10.41
CA GLY A 19 -11.45 12.16 11.13
C GLY A 19 -12.67 11.51 10.47
N ASP A 20 -13.47 12.27 9.71
CA ASP A 20 -14.66 11.74 9.01
C ASP A 20 -14.25 10.97 7.75
N ILE A 21 -13.21 11.41 7.05
CA ILE A 21 -12.62 10.71 5.91
C ILE A 21 -12.00 9.37 6.35
N LEU A 22 -11.28 9.39 7.48
CA LEU A 22 -10.63 8.21 8.04
C LEU A 22 -11.61 7.21 8.70
N ARG A 23 -12.92 7.49 8.69
CA ARG A 23 -13.93 6.46 8.98
C ARG A 23 -14.04 5.44 7.85
N ASN A 24 -13.66 5.82 6.63
CA ASN A 24 -13.52 4.85 5.55
C ASN A 24 -12.32 3.94 5.85
N ARG A 25 -12.62 2.65 6.02
CA ARG A 25 -11.65 1.61 6.35
C ARG A 25 -10.54 1.52 5.30
N SER A 26 -10.87 1.57 4.01
CA SER A 26 -9.89 1.49 2.93
C SER A 26 -8.92 2.66 2.93
N ILE A 27 -9.41 3.89 3.15
CA ILE A 27 -8.55 5.08 3.24
C ILE A 27 -7.66 5.01 4.47
N LYS A 28 -8.20 4.55 5.61
CA LYS A 28 -7.45 4.41 6.86
C LYS A 28 -6.34 3.36 6.72
N GLU A 29 -6.66 2.16 6.27
CA GLU A 29 -5.68 1.08 6.06
C GLU A 29 -4.62 1.48 5.04
N CYS A 30 -5.01 2.17 3.97
CA CYS A 30 -4.06 2.71 3.00
C CYS A 30 -3.14 3.78 3.63
N ALA A 31 -3.68 4.70 4.43
CA ALA A 31 -2.89 5.75 5.10
C ALA A 31 -1.98 5.24 6.25
N ASP A 32 -2.21 4.01 6.71
CA ASP A 32 -1.33 3.33 7.68
C ASP A 32 -0.09 2.73 6.98
N LYS A 33 -0.19 2.37 5.69
CA LYS A 33 0.89 1.78 4.89
C LYS A 33 1.56 2.75 3.89
N TYR A 34 0.81 3.71 3.37
CA TYR A 34 1.14 4.58 2.25
C TYR A 34 0.72 6.03 2.52
N GLU A 35 1.07 6.92 1.59
CA GLU A 35 0.72 8.34 1.64
C GLU A 35 -0.56 8.58 0.85
N VAL A 36 -1.60 9.12 1.49
CA VAL A 36 -2.88 9.45 0.86
C VAL A 36 -3.03 10.97 0.79
N LEU A 37 -3.29 11.49 -0.42
CA LEU A 37 -3.46 12.91 -0.67
C LEU A 37 -4.86 13.25 -1.18
N LEU A 38 -5.57 14.09 -0.44
CA LEU A 38 -6.75 14.82 -0.90
C LEU A 38 -6.30 16.18 -1.46
N LYS A 39 -6.36 16.33 -2.79
CA LYS A 39 -5.94 17.54 -3.50
C LYS A 39 -7.09 18.24 -4.20
N ARG A 40 -6.97 19.57 -4.30
CA ARG A 40 -7.85 20.44 -5.08
C ARG A 40 -7.29 20.60 -6.49
N LYS A 41 -8.05 20.19 -7.50
CA LYS A 41 -7.71 20.31 -8.92
C LYS A 41 -8.54 21.42 -9.55
N LYS A 42 -7.89 22.30 -10.33
CA LYS A 42 -8.59 23.30 -11.13
C LYS A 42 -9.03 22.62 -12.43
N ILE A 43 -10.31 22.63 -12.74
CA ILE A 43 -10.79 22.12 -14.03
C ILE A 43 -10.54 23.22 -15.07
N ASN A 44 -9.65 22.95 -16.02
CA ASN A 44 -9.67 23.69 -17.27
C ASN A 44 -10.77 23.07 -18.11
N ILE A 45 -12.01 23.54 -17.92
CA ILE A 45 -13.02 23.34 -18.95
C ILE A 45 -12.45 24.05 -20.18
N ALA A 46 -12.07 23.30 -21.21
CA ALA A 46 -11.78 23.86 -22.53
C ALA A 46 -13.10 24.47 -23.01
N LYS A 47 -13.34 25.70 -22.59
CA LYS A 47 -14.56 26.42 -22.93
C LYS A 47 -14.47 26.76 -24.42
N PRO A 48 -15.59 26.87 -25.16
CA PRO A 48 -15.66 27.46 -26.51
C PRO A 48 -15.26 28.96 -26.55
N TYR A 49 -14.50 29.41 -25.54
CA TYR A 49 -14.16 30.77 -25.15
C TYR A 49 -13.09 31.42 -26.01
N ASP A 50 -12.17 30.66 -26.61
CA ASP A 50 -11.15 31.27 -27.46
C ASP A 50 -11.78 31.93 -28.68
N LYS A 51 -12.89 31.40 -29.21
CA LYS A 51 -13.61 32.05 -30.32
C LYS A 51 -14.37 33.31 -29.89
N PHE A 52 -14.95 33.34 -28.70
CA PHE A 52 -15.75 34.49 -28.25
C PHE A 52 -14.87 35.66 -27.78
N ILE A 53 -13.79 35.39 -27.04
CA ILE A 53 -12.83 36.42 -26.61
C ILE A 53 -12.08 37.00 -27.82
N THR A 54 -11.68 36.16 -28.79
CA THR A 54 -11.08 36.63 -30.04
C THR A 54 -12.07 37.46 -30.87
N GLY A 55 -13.34 37.06 -30.93
CA GLY A 55 -14.40 37.81 -31.62
C GLY A 55 -14.71 39.18 -30.98
N VAL A 56 -14.74 39.25 -29.64
CA VAL A 56 -14.96 40.51 -28.92
C VAL A 56 -13.73 41.42 -28.99
N LEU A 57 -12.51 40.90 -28.83
CA LEU A 57 -11.29 41.70 -29.01
C LEU A 57 -11.15 42.22 -30.44
N ALA A 58 -11.51 41.43 -31.46
CA ALA A 58 -11.56 41.89 -32.86
C ALA A 58 -12.61 43.00 -33.08
N SER A 59 -13.73 42.97 -32.36
CA SER A 59 -14.76 44.02 -32.44
C SER A 59 -14.37 45.33 -31.72
N VAL A 60 -13.49 45.25 -30.72
CA VAL A 60 -13.02 46.43 -29.95
C VAL A 60 -11.76 47.04 -30.59
N SER A 61 -10.87 46.24 -31.18
CA SER A 61 -9.69 46.74 -31.89
C SER A 61 -10.01 47.47 -33.20
N GLY A 62 -11.21 47.25 -33.77
CA GLY A 62 -11.70 48.00 -34.93
C GLY A 62 -12.12 49.45 -34.66
N ILE A 63 -12.18 49.91 -33.40
CA ILE A 63 -12.69 51.26 -33.06
C ILE A 63 -11.57 52.27 -32.77
N ILE A 64 -10.34 51.85 -32.50
CA ILE A 64 -9.25 52.78 -32.11
C ILE A 64 -8.33 53.19 -33.30
N GLY A 65 -8.43 52.54 -34.45
CA GLY A 65 -7.75 52.97 -35.68
C GLY A 65 -8.77 53.21 -36.79
N GLY A 66 -9.03 54.47 -37.14
CA GLY A 66 -10.05 54.87 -38.11
C GLY A 66 -9.97 54.10 -39.44
N GLY A 67 -11.07 53.45 -39.80
CA GLY A 67 -11.27 52.80 -41.08
C GLY A 67 -12.57 51.99 -41.06
N ILE A 68 -13.56 52.43 -41.83
CA ILE A 68 -14.81 51.68 -42.04
C ILE A 68 -14.45 50.40 -42.80
N GLY A 69 -14.28 49.30 -42.06
CA GLY A 69 -14.08 47.96 -42.58
C GLY A 69 -15.22 47.06 -42.12
N LEU A 70 -16.28 46.97 -42.92
CA LEU A 70 -17.32 45.94 -42.79
C LEU A 70 -16.66 44.58 -43.03
N ILE A 71 -16.41 43.81 -41.96
CA ILE A 71 -16.12 42.38 -42.10
C ILE A 71 -17.46 41.67 -42.31
N SER A 72 -17.75 41.39 -43.58
CA SER A 72 -18.84 40.55 -44.04
C SER A 72 -18.61 39.10 -43.60
N ILE A 73 -19.32 38.67 -42.56
CA ILE A 73 -19.52 37.25 -42.29
C ILE A 73 -20.67 36.78 -43.19
N MET A 74 -20.35 36.38 -44.43
CA MET A 74 -21.28 35.64 -45.27
C MET A 74 -21.10 34.14 -45.03
N GLY A 75 -22.12 33.54 -44.42
CA GLY A 75 -22.27 32.11 -44.18
C GLY A 75 -23.73 31.78 -43.88
N ALA A 76 -24.56 31.88 -44.93
CA ALA A 76 -25.90 31.36 -45.17
C ALA A 76 -26.84 31.01 -43.99
N GLY A 77 -27.98 31.71 -43.94
CA GLY A 77 -29.26 31.07 -43.61
C GLY A 77 -30.06 31.58 -42.40
N SER A 78 -30.37 32.87 -42.32
CA SER A 78 -31.72 33.39 -42.00
C SER A 78 -31.67 34.90 -41.74
N GLU A 79 -32.48 35.58 -42.52
CA GLU A 79 -32.95 36.96 -42.37
C GLU A 79 -33.59 37.12 -40.97
N ALA A 80 -33.65 38.27 -40.31
CA ALA A 80 -33.75 39.62 -40.80
C ALA A 80 -33.43 40.59 -39.65
N SER A 81 -33.01 41.80 -40.03
CA SER A 81 -33.25 43.06 -39.30
C SER A 81 -32.73 43.16 -37.87
N PHE A 82 -31.53 43.74 -37.67
CA PHE A 82 -31.26 44.75 -36.62
C PHE A 82 -29.81 45.29 -36.72
N LEU A 83 -29.55 46.09 -37.76
CA LEU A 83 -28.32 46.88 -37.94
C LEU A 83 -28.77 48.18 -38.63
N PRO A 84 -29.15 49.24 -37.88
CA PRO A 84 -28.16 50.11 -37.22
C PRO A 84 -28.73 50.84 -35.96
N VAL A 85 -28.62 50.25 -34.76
CA VAL A 85 -28.81 50.98 -33.49
C VAL A 85 -27.63 50.76 -32.52
N LEU A 86 -26.68 49.89 -32.87
CA LEU A 86 -25.63 49.39 -31.98
C LEU A 86 -24.29 50.16 -32.06
N ALA A 87 -24.29 51.44 -32.42
CA ALA A 87 -23.10 52.30 -32.27
C ALA A 87 -23.09 53.07 -30.93
N GLY A 88 -24.22 53.15 -30.21
CA GLY A 88 -24.35 53.97 -28.99
C GLY A 88 -24.45 53.22 -27.66
N LEU A 89 -24.55 51.87 -27.64
CA LEU A 89 -24.97 51.12 -26.45
C LEU A 89 -24.21 49.80 -26.19
N THR A 90 -23.01 49.59 -26.73
CA THR A 90 -22.33 48.27 -26.61
C THR A 90 -21.31 48.16 -25.48
N ILE A 91 -20.79 49.28 -24.96
CA ILE A 91 -19.71 49.23 -23.94
C ILE A 91 -20.27 48.95 -22.53
N PRO A 92 -21.31 49.64 -22.04
CA PRO A 92 -21.79 49.44 -20.67
C PRO A 92 -22.44 48.06 -20.41
N PRO A 93 -23.33 47.53 -21.27
CA PRO A 93 -23.91 46.19 -21.07
C PRO A 93 -22.87 45.08 -21.22
N ALA A 94 -21.88 45.23 -22.10
CA ALA A 94 -20.81 44.25 -22.27
C ALA A 94 -19.89 44.20 -21.05
N LEU A 95 -19.52 45.35 -20.47
CA LEU A 95 -18.76 45.40 -19.21
C LEU A 95 -19.58 44.94 -18.00
N TYR A 96 -20.90 45.19 -17.98
CA TYR A 96 -21.80 44.66 -16.95
C TYR A 96 -21.95 43.14 -17.04
N LEU A 97 -22.05 42.59 -18.26
CA LEU A 97 -22.03 41.15 -18.50
C LEU A 97 -20.67 40.54 -18.17
N LEU A 98 -19.56 41.21 -18.49
CA LEU A 98 -18.22 40.78 -18.09
C LEU A 98 -18.05 40.81 -16.57
N GLY A 99 -18.54 41.86 -15.89
CA GLY A 99 -18.48 42.01 -14.44
C GLY A 99 -19.33 40.97 -13.71
N THR A 100 -20.57 40.75 -14.15
CA THR A 100 -21.44 39.70 -13.59
C THR A 100 -20.93 38.30 -13.91
N TYR A 101 -20.32 38.10 -15.08
CA TYR A 101 -19.68 36.83 -15.46
C TYR A 101 -18.38 36.56 -14.68
N LEU A 102 -17.50 37.54 -14.49
CA LEU A 102 -16.33 37.43 -13.61
C LEU A 102 -16.75 37.18 -12.15
N TYR A 103 -17.90 37.73 -11.73
CA TYR A 103 -18.48 37.49 -10.41
C TYR A 103 -19.11 36.08 -10.27
N HIS A 104 -19.68 35.51 -11.34
CA HIS A 104 -20.33 34.19 -11.35
C HIS A 104 -19.41 33.03 -11.79
N SER A 105 -18.29 33.32 -12.46
CA SER A 105 -17.28 32.33 -12.87
C SER A 105 -16.30 32.05 -11.73
N LYS A 106 -16.83 31.53 -10.61
CA LYS A 106 -15.97 30.86 -9.65
C LYS A 106 -15.23 29.74 -10.39
N PRO A 107 -13.92 29.57 -10.18
CA PRO A 107 -13.20 28.45 -10.80
C PRO A 107 -13.91 27.17 -10.36
N SER A 108 -14.34 26.34 -11.30
CA SER A 108 -14.84 25.01 -10.98
C SER A 108 -13.66 24.19 -10.50
N TYR A 109 -13.67 23.84 -9.22
CA TYR A 109 -12.66 22.98 -8.62
C TYR A 109 -13.24 21.57 -8.48
N GLN A 110 -12.44 20.58 -8.87
CA GLN A 110 -12.69 19.17 -8.60
C GLN A 110 -11.76 18.75 -7.47
N TYR A 111 -12.24 17.92 -6.57
CA TYR A 111 -11.40 17.30 -5.56
C TYR A 111 -11.04 15.90 -6.01
N SER A 112 -9.85 15.45 -5.62
CA SER A 112 -9.48 14.06 -5.83
C SER A 112 -8.70 13.49 -4.68
N ILE A 113 -8.93 12.21 -4.42
CA ILE A 113 -8.19 11.39 -3.47
C ILE A 113 -7.35 10.41 -4.28
N GLN A 114 -6.07 10.33 -3.95
CA GLN A 114 -5.13 9.39 -4.53
C GLN A 114 -4.15 8.96 -3.44
N ALA A 115 -3.59 7.77 -3.56
CA ALA A 115 -2.54 7.27 -2.69
C ALA A 115 -1.23 7.05 -3.47
N GLY A 116 -0.10 7.10 -2.77
CA GLY A 116 1.23 6.84 -3.34
C GLY A 116 2.25 6.43 -2.30
N LYS A 117 3.39 5.89 -2.75
CA LYS A 117 4.45 5.39 -1.85
C LYS A 117 5.21 6.49 -1.09
N LYS A 118 5.24 7.71 -1.64
CA LYS A 118 6.01 8.84 -1.10
C LYS A 118 5.20 10.12 -1.21
N ILE A 119 5.56 11.10 -0.39
CA ILE A 119 5.05 12.45 -0.48
C ILE A 119 6.20 13.44 -0.46
N ASN A 120 6.23 14.31 -1.47
CA ASN A 120 7.17 15.40 -1.57
C ASN A 120 6.42 16.72 -1.44
N THR A 121 7.13 17.76 -1.00
CA THR A 121 6.60 19.13 -1.02
C THR A 121 7.36 19.90 -2.08
N ASN A 122 6.66 20.42 -3.08
CA ASN A 122 7.28 21.21 -4.14
C ASN A 122 7.72 22.59 -3.61
N ALA A 123 8.51 23.32 -4.41
CA ALA A 123 9.03 24.65 -4.04
C ALA A 123 7.94 25.67 -3.68
N CYS A 124 6.70 25.44 -4.13
CA CYS A 124 5.52 26.26 -3.84
C CYS A 124 4.76 25.80 -2.58
N GLY A 125 5.31 24.87 -1.79
CA GLY A 125 4.69 24.35 -0.56
C GLY A 125 3.53 23.38 -0.78
N LYS A 126 3.26 22.94 -2.02
CA LYS A 126 2.20 21.96 -2.32
C LYS A 126 2.75 20.55 -2.20
N LYS A 127 1.95 19.67 -1.57
CA LYS A 127 2.25 18.25 -1.46
C LYS A 127 1.92 17.52 -2.76
N GLU A 128 2.84 16.70 -3.23
CA GLU A 128 2.71 15.87 -4.41
C GLU A 128 3.09 14.43 -4.05
N LEU A 129 2.28 13.48 -4.51
CA LEU A 129 2.57 12.06 -4.33
C LEU A 129 3.67 11.63 -5.30
N GLY A 130 4.52 10.72 -4.86
CA GLY A 130 5.60 10.12 -5.64
C GLY A 130 5.66 8.61 -5.48
N GLY A 131 6.43 7.96 -6.35
CA GLY A 131 6.45 6.51 -6.48
C GLY A 131 5.22 5.98 -7.21
N THR A 132 4.91 4.70 -7.02
CA THR A 132 3.69 4.10 -7.57
C THR A 132 2.46 4.71 -6.93
N LEU A 133 1.45 4.98 -7.76
CA LEU A 133 0.24 5.69 -7.38
C LEU A 133 -0.97 4.76 -7.54
N SER A 134 -1.97 4.95 -6.69
CA SER A 134 -3.29 4.37 -6.89
C SER A 134 -4.04 5.08 -8.03
N ARG A 135 -5.19 4.53 -8.42
CA ARG A 135 -6.17 5.29 -9.22
C ARG A 135 -6.58 6.57 -8.50
N GLU A 136 -6.85 7.61 -9.29
CA GLU A 136 -7.33 8.90 -8.80
C GLU A 136 -8.86 8.86 -8.70
N PHE A 137 -9.41 9.02 -7.49
CA PHE A 137 -10.85 9.12 -7.27
C PHE A 137 -11.26 10.58 -7.29
N ILE A 138 -12.21 10.93 -8.15
CA ILE A 138 -12.83 12.26 -8.13
C ILE A 138 -13.85 12.29 -6.99
N VAL A 139 -13.79 13.34 -6.18
CA VAL A 139 -14.66 13.56 -5.03
C VAL A 139 -15.45 14.84 -5.31
N ALA A 140 -16.75 14.72 -5.50
CA ALA A 140 -17.65 15.87 -5.60
C ALA A 140 -18.26 16.19 -4.23
N ASP A 141 -18.57 15.17 -3.43
CA ASP A 141 -19.14 15.31 -2.10
C ASP A 141 -18.60 14.27 -1.08
N ASN A 142 -19.13 14.31 0.15
CA ASN A 142 -18.74 13.40 1.23
C ASN A 142 -19.23 11.96 1.03
N LEU A 143 -20.27 11.71 0.21
CA LEU A 143 -20.73 10.37 -0.09
C LEU A 143 -19.73 9.63 -0.98
N ASP A 144 -19.12 10.32 -1.93
CA ASP A 144 -18.07 9.75 -2.80
C ASP A 144 -16.90 9.18 -1.97
N ILE A 145 -16.54 9.86 -0.87
CA ILE A 145 -15.48 9.42 0.04
C ILE A 145 -15.79 8.05 0.67
N ARG A 146 -17.07 7.76 0.92
CA ARG A 146 -17.48 6.45 1.47
C ARG A 146 -17.36 5.32 0.47
N ASN A 147 -17.43 5.64 -0.82
CA ASN A 147 -17.36 4.66 -1.91
C ASN A 147 -15.92 4.35 -2.35
N ILE A 148 -14.93 5.07 -1.82
CA ILE A 148 -13.51 4.80 -2.09
C ILE A 148 -13.12 3.46 -1.45
N HIS A 149 -12.58 2.58 -2.28
CA HIS A 149 -12.11 1.25 -1.90
C HIS A 149 -10.84 0.89 -2.68
N SER A 150 -10.08 -0.09 -2.20
CA SER A 150 -8.93 -0.68 -2.88
C SER A 150 -7.77 0.28 -3.19
N LEU A 151 -7.65 1.43 -2.50
CA LEU A 151 -6.53 2.37 -2.73
C LEU A 151 -5.15 1.74 -2.53
N GLY A 152 -4.99 0.94 -1.47
CA GLY A 152 -3.75 0.22 -1.19
C GLY A 152 -3.51 -0.93 -2.17
N GLU A 153 -4.55 -1.71 -2.46
CA GLU A 153 -4.52 -2.81 -3.43
C GLU A 153 -4.13 -2.33 -4.83
N ASP A 154 -4.58 -1.15 -5.25
CA ASP A 154 -4.20 -0.54 -6.53
C ASP A 154 -2.69 -0.23 -6.59
N ILE A 155 -2.09 0.21 -5.48
CA ILE A 155 -0.63 0.44 -5.41
C ILE A 155 0.11 -0.88 -5.47
N GLU A 156 -0.33 -1.87 -4.68
CA GLU A 156 0.30 -3.19 -4.61
C GLU A 156 0.23 -3.88 -5.99
N LYS A 157 -0.92 -3.82 -6.67
CA LYS A 157 -1.10 -4.35 -8.02
C LYS A 157 -0.21 -3.63 -9.04
N ASN A 158 -0.18 -2.30 -9.02
CA ASN A 158 0.67 -1.54 -9.95
C ASN A 158 2.17 -1.80 -9.71
N ASP A 159 2.59 -2.00 -8.45
CA ASP A 159 3.96 -2.41 -8.12
C ASP A 159 4.26 -3.81 -8.66
N TYR A 160 3.31 -4.73 -8.53
CA TYR A 160 3.43 -6.09 -9.06
C TYR A 160 3.49 -6.11 -10.59
N ASP A 161 2.62 -5.37 -11.28
CA ASP A 161 2.61 -5.29 -12.76
C ASP A 161 3.95 -4.73 -13.28
N LYS A 162 4.51 -3.69 -12.63
CA LYS A 162 5.85 -3.19 -12.97
C LYS A 162 6.96 -4.20 -12.70
N PHE A 163 6.80 -5.03 -11.67
CA PHE A 163 7.75 -6.09 -11.37
C PHE A 163 7.69 -7.18 -12.45
N LEU A 164 6.49 -7.57 -12.89
CA LEU A 164 6.31 -8.49 -14.02
C LEU A 164 6.95 -7.96 -15.31
N ASP A 165 6.78 -6.67 -15.62
CA ASP A 165 7.45 -6.03 -16.77
C ASP A 165 8.99 -6.15 -16.72
N VAL A 166 9.57 -6.20 -15.52
CA VAL A 166 11.01 -6.44 -15.35
C VAL A 166 11.33 -7.92 -15.53
N LEU A 167 10.52 -8.80 -14.92
CA LEU A 167 10.67 -10.26 -15.01
C LEU A 167 10.60 -10.79 -16.44
N ASP A 168 9.86 -10.16 -17.34
CA ASP A 168 9.79 -10.54 -18.77
C ASP A 168 11.17 -10.60 -19.46
N ASN A 169 12.20 -9.97 -18.87
CA ASN A 169 13.57 -9.98 -19.39
C ASN A 169 14.44 -11.13 -18.84
N TYR A 170 13.92 -11.93 -17.92
CA TYR A 170 14.66 -12.94 -17.17
C TYR A 170 13.92 -14.29 -17.18
N ASP A 171 14.68 -15.36 -16.99
CA ASP A 171 14.09 -16.62 -16.54
C ASP A 171 13.71 -16.47 -15.05
N SER A 172 12.53 -16.97 -14.67
CA SER A 172 12.03 -16.95 -13.29
C SER A 172 12.98 -17.64 -12.29
N ASP A 173 13.85 -18.53 -12.77
CA ASP A 173 14.84 -19.23 -11.95
C ASP A 173 16.16 -18.45 -11.82
N ASP A 174 16.41 -17.43 -12.65
CA ASP A 174 17.62 -16.59 -12.57
C ASP A 174 17.48 -15.45 -11.54
N VAL A 175 17.12 -15.84 -10.32
CA VAL A 175 16.80 -14.95 -9.19
C VAL A 175 17.94 -13.98 -8.88
N ILE A 176 19.21 -14.41 -8.98
CA ILE A 176 20.36 -13.53 -8.70
C ILE A 176 20.44 -12.40 -9.72
N SER A 177 20.20 -12.69 -11.01
CA SER A 177 20.19 -11.66 -12.06
C SER A 177 19.04 -10.68 -11.89
N ILE A 178 17.84 -11.18 -11.57
CA ILE A 178 16.65 -10.35 -11.26
C ILE A 178 16.96 -9.40 -10.10
N LEU A 179 17.50 -9.92 -9.00
CA LEU A 179 17.83 -9.12 -7.81
C LEU A 179 18.98 -8.13 -8.04
N LYS A 180 19.78 -8.34 -9.09
CA LYS A 180 20.84 -7.42 -9.48
C LYS A 180 20.35 -6.29 -10.38
N ASP A 181 19.17 -6.41 -10.98
CA ASP A 181 18.60 -5.42 -11.89
C ASP A 181 18.48 -4.04 -11.22
N LYS A 182 18.79 -3.02 -12.02
CA LYS A 182 18.86 -1.63 -11.54
C LYS A 182 17.47 -1.10 -11.18
N LYS A 183 16.44 -1.40 -11.98
CA LYS A 183 15.07 -0.97 -11.69
C LYS A 183 14.58 -1.61 -10.40
N ILE A 184 14.85 -2.90 -10.18
CA ILE A 184 14.49 -3.58 -8.94
C ILE A 184 15.10 -2.87 -7.72
N LYS A 185 16.42 -2.62 -7.78
CA LYS A 185 17.15 -1.92 -6.72
C LYS A 185 16.72 -0.47 -6.51
N GLU A 186 16.20 0.21 -7.54
CA GLU A 186 15.80 1.61 -7.43
C GLU A 186 14.34 1.79 -6.97
N GLU A 187 13.44 0.94 -7.46
CA GLU A 187 11.99 1.03 -7.21
C GLU A 187 11.55 0.27 -5.95
N PHE A 188 12.21 -0.84 -5.61
CA PHE A 188 11.85 -1.73 -4.49
C PHE A 188 12.92 -1.79 -3.39
N LYS A 189 13.48 -0.62 -3.05
CA LYS A 189 14.54 -0.45 -2.05
C LYS A 189 14.22 -1.00 -0.66
N ASP A 190 12.94 -1.03 -0.29
CA ASP A 190 12.51 -1.48 1.04
C ASP A 190 12.24 -3.00 1.08
N GLY A 191 12.42 -3.70 -0.04
CA GLY A 191 12.33 -5.16 -0.14
C GLY A 191 10.97 -5.72 -0.54
N GLU A 192 10.03 -4.92 -1.04
CA GLU A 192 8.68 -5.41 -1.39
C GLU A 192 8.70 -6.51 -2.45
N HIS A 193 9.64 -6.41 -3.40
CA HIS A 193 9.84 -7.35 -4.51
C HIS A 193 10.12 -8.79 -4.05
N PHE A 194 10.64 -8.98 -2.84
CA PHE A 194 10.84 -10.31 -2.26
C PHE A 194 9.53 -11.04 -1.96
N ASN A 195 8.43 -10.31 -1.80
CA ASN A 195 7.12 -10.89 -1.49
C ASN A 195 6.27 -11.17 -2.74
N PHE A 196 6.80 -10.86 -3.93
CA PHE A 196 6.06 -11.04 -5.17
C PHE A 196 6.27 -12.46 -5.71
N SER A 197 5.18 -13.04 -6.21
CA SER A 197 5.21 -14.30 -6.94
C SER A 197 6.02 -14.13 -8.23
N VAL A 198 6.81 -15.15 -8.58
CA VAL A 198 7.66 -15.17 -9.77
C VAL A 198 7.34 -16.33 -10.70
N ASP A 199 6.45 -17.24 -10.31
CA ASP A 199 6.03 -18.39 -11.11
C ASP A 199 4.55 -18.73 -10.93
N ALA A 200 4.08 -19.74 -11.67
CA ALA A 200 2.69 -20.18 -11.66
C ALA A 200 2.29 -20.93 -10.39
N ASP A 201 3.26 -21.36 -9.58
CA ASP A 201 3.04 -22.12 -8.34
C ASP A 201 2.98 -21.21 -7.11
N ASP A 202 2.91 -19.89 -7.32
CA ASP A 202 2.92 -18.86 -6.28
C ASP A 202 4.19 -18.84 -5.43
N ASN A 203 5.32 -19.34 -5.95
CA ASN A 203 6.60 -19.16 -5.29
C ASN A 203 7.04 -17.72 -5.42
N THR A 204 7.52 -17.17 -4.31
CA THR A 204 7.99 -15.79 -4.26
C THR A 204 9.47 -15.69 -4.59
N LEU A 205 9.91 -14.48 -4.94
CA LEU A 205 11.32 -14.23 -5.15
C LEU A 205 12.16 -14.54 -3.90
N LEU A 206 11.61 -14.37 -2.69
CA LEU A 206 12.27 -14.74 -1.44
C LEU A 206 12.44 -16.25 -1.29
N THR A 207 11.38 -17.03 -1.52
CA THR A 207 11.44 -18.49 -1.36
C THR A 207 12.40 -19.08 -2.39
N LYS A 208 12.33 -18.65 -3.66
CA LYS A 208 13.29 -19.07 -4.68
C LYS A 208 14.72 -18.64 -4.38
N PHE A 209 14.94 -17.45 -3.82
CA PHE A 209 16.29 -17.02 -3.41
C PHE A 209 16.90 -17.96 -2.36
N PHE A 210 16.11 -18.43 -1.40
CA PHE A 210 16.58 -19.36 -0.38
C PHE A 210 16.71 -20.82 -0.86
N ASP A 211 16.19 -21.16 -2.03
CA ASP A 211 16.45 -22.45 -2.69
C ASP A 211 17.83 -22.52 -3.36
N ILE A 212 18.48 -21.37 -3.56
CA ILE A 212 19.81 -21.32 -4.17
C ILE A 212 20.83 -21.86 -3.18
N ILE A 213 21.50 -22.95 -3.56
CA ILE A 213 22.68 -23.46 -2.86
C ILE A 213 23.90 -22.64 -3.30
N PRO A 214 24.55 -21.86 -2.41
CA PRO A 214 25.69 -21.05 -2.79
C PRO A 214 26.90 -21.91 -3.21
N THR A 215 27.45 -21.62 -4.38
CA THR A 215 28.66 -22.22 -4.95
C THR A 215 29.77 -21.17 -5.00
N LYS A 216 31.02 -21.57 -5.27
CA LYS A 216 32.15 -20.62 -5.38
C LYS A 216 31.91 -19.48 -6.38
N GLU A 217 31.12 -19.72 -7.43
CA GLU A 217 30.86 -18.76 -8.49
C GLU A 217 29.83 -17.71 -8.07
N ASN A 218 28.75 -18.12 -7.40
CA ASN A 218 27.65 -17.23 -7.02
C ASN A 218 27.72 -16.73 -5.56
N GLN A 219 28.61 -17.28 -4.72
CA GLN A 219 28.71 -17.00 -3.29
C GLN A 219 28.80 -15.50 -3.00
N LYS A 220 29.60 -14.77 -3.79
CA LYS A 220 29.79 -13.33 -3.62
C LYS A 220 28.49 -12.58 -3.85
N ASP A 221 27.78 -12.88 -4.92
CA ASP A 221 26.52 -12.21 -5.26
C ASP A 221 25.41 -12.58 -4.27
N TYR A 222 25.30 -13.85 -3.91
CA TYR A 222 24.39 -14.33 -2.86
C TYR A 222 24.61 -13.60 -1.53
N ASN A 223 25.88 -13.49 -1.12
CA ASN A 223 26.24 -12.78 0.10
C ASN A 223 25.95 -11.28 0.05
N ASN A 224 26.14 -10.63 -1.10
CA ASN A 224 25.82 -9.21 -1.28
C ASN A 224 24.31 -8.97 -1.19
N ILE A 225 23.50 -9.87 -1.75
CA ILE A 225 22.04 -9.81 -1.66
C ILE A 225 21.61 -9.94 -0.19
N LEU A 226 22.11 -10.94 0.54
CA LEU A 226 21.83 -11.09 1.98
C LEU A 226 22.22 -9.84 2.79
N ASP A 227 23.34 -9.20 2.46
CA ASP A 227 23.73 -7.95 3.14
C ASP A 227 22.77 -6.81 2.82
N SER A 228 22.27 -6.71 1.58
CA SER A 228 21.31 -5.69 1.21
C SER A 228 19.94 -5.87 1.88
N MET A 229 19.53 -7.12 2.16
CA MET A 229 18.28 -7.43 2.85
C MET A 229 18.22 -6.88 4.28
N LYS A 230 19.36 -6.66 4.95
CA LYS A 230 19.41 -6.22 6.36
C LYS A 230 18.72 -4.88 6.60
N ASP A 231 18.78 -3.99 5.60
CA ASP A 231 18.18 -2.65 5.69
C ASP A 231 16.73 -2.61 5.18
N MET A 232 16.24 -3.72 4.62
CA MET A 232 14.92 -3.82 4.00
C MET A 232 13.86 -4.19 5.02
N LYS A 233 12.89 -3.29 5.22
CA LYS A 233 11.88 -3.42 6.28
C LYS A 233 10.59 -4.10 5.86
N LYS A 234 10.39 -4.33 4.56
CA LYS A 234 9.12 -4.83 4.02
C LYS A 234 9.21 -6.27 3.53
N ILE A 235 10.29 -6.98 3.81
CA ILE A 235 10.40 -8.41 3.54
C ILE A 235 9.59 -9.18 4.58
N ASN A 236 8.70 -10.05 4.13
CA ASN A 236 8.01 -11.00 4.99
C ASN A 236 8.78 -12.32 5.03
N PHE A 237 9.44 -12.67 6.14
CA PHE A 237 10.15 -13.94 6.24
C PHE A 237 9.27 -15.13 6.63
N ASN A 238 7.98 -14.94 6.96
CA ASN A 238 7.02 -16.02 7.22
C ASN A 238 6.44 -16.65 5.94
N GLN A 239 7.06 -16.41 4.78
CA GLN A 239 6.63 -16.96 3.51
C GLN A 239 6.91 -18.46 3.43
N LYS A 240 6.03 -19.17 2.74
CA LYS A 240 6.14 -20.59 2.39
C LYS A 240 6.14 -20.74 0.88
N ASP A 241 6.88 -21.73 0.39
CA ASP A 241 6.83 -22.12 -1.02
C ASP A 241 5.57 -22.94 -1.34
N SER A 242 5.44 -23.33 -2.61
CA SER A 242 4.33 -24.15 -3.09
C SER A 242 4.23 -25.54 -2.44
N PHE A 243 5.33 -26.03 -1.85
CA PHE A 243 5.38 -27.29 -1.10
C PHE A 243 5.10 -27.10 0.40
N GLY A 244 4.85 -25.87 0.85
CA GLY A 244 4.61 -25.53 2.24
C GLY A 244 5.87 -25.38 3.09
N ILE A 245 7.07 -25.40 2.48
CA ILE A 245 8.35 -25.23 3.16
C ILE A 245 8.59 -23.75 3.39
N SER A 246 8.74 -23.35 4.64
CA SER A 246 9.00 -21.97 5.02
C SER A 246 10.42 -21.51 4.68
N VAL A 247 10.58 -20.20 4.52
CA VAL A 247 11.91 -19.58 4.39
C VAL A 247 12.82 -19.94 5.56
N LEU A 248 12.29 -19.99 6.80
CA LEU A 248 13.08 -20.40 7.95
C LEU A 248 13.56 -21.85 7.81
N GLU A 249 12.68 -22.79 7.43
CA GLU A 249 13.08 -24.19 7.18
C GLU A 249 14.19 -24.29 6.14
N LYS A 250 14.10 -23.54 5.02
CA LYS A 250 15.16 -23.50 3.99
C LYS A 250 16.50 -23.04 4.59
N ILE A 251 16.48 -22.00 5.43
CA ILE A 251 17.68 -21.49 6.13
C ILE A 251 18.26 -22.54 7.09
N LEU A 252 17.40 -23.23 7.84
CA LEU A 252 17.81 -24.25 8.81
C LEU A 252 18.42 -25.48 8.10
N ASN A 253 17.75 -25.99 7.08
CA ASN A 253 18.19 -27.15 6.29
C ASN A 253 19.51 -26.89 5.55
N ALA A 254 19.75 -25.64 5.14
CA ALA A 254 21.01 -25.25 4.51
C ALA A 254 22.12 -24.90 5.53
N GLU A 255 21.81 -24.90 6.83
CA GLU A 255 22.69 -24.47 7.93
C GLU A 255 23.38 -23.11 7.66
N ASN A 256 22.64 -22.20 7.03
CA ASN A 256 23.20 -20.95 6.51
C ASN A 256 23.30 -19.88 7.61
N ARG A 257 24.46 -19.81 8.27
CA ARG A 257 24.76 -18.85 9.35
C ARG A 257 24.50 -17.39 8.96
N LYS A 258 24.77 -16.99 7.72
CA LYS A 258 24.60 -15.59 7.30
C LYS A 258 23.12 -15.24 7.15
N ALA A 259 22.33 -16.16 6.60
CA ALA A 259 20.88 -16.01 6.52
C ALA A 259 20.22 -16.07 7.89
N LEU A 260 20.65 -16.97 8.78
CA LEU A 260 20.15 -17.02 10.16
C LEU A 260 20.36 -15.68 10.89
N ASN A 261 21.54 -15.06 10.73
CA ASN A 261 21.83 -13.76 11.32
C ASN A 261 20.98 -12.62 10.74
N LEU A 262 20.57 -12.70 9.47
CA LEU A 262 19.67 -11.73 8.85
C LEU A 262 18.30 -11.74 9.54
N VAL A 263 17.79 -12.92 9.89
CA VAL A 263 16.44 -13.10 10.42
C VAL A 263 16.36 -13.24 11.93
N ARG A 264 17.47 -13.11 12.65
CA ARG A 264 17.55 -13.36 14.10
C ARG A 264 16.53 -12.55 14.91
N ASP A 265 16.29 -11.31 14.50
CA ASP A 265 15.38 -10.41 15.20
C ASP A 265 13.92 -10.48 14.74
N PHE A 266 13.65 -11.21 13.66
CA PHE A 266 12.33 -11.40 13.09
C PHE A 266 11.52 -12.39 13.94
N GLU A 267 10.21 -12.12 14.08
CA GLU A 267 9.29 -13.01 14.79
C GLU A 267 8.64 -13.98 13.82
N PHE A 268 8.96 -15.26 13.96
CA PHE A 268 8.45 -16.34 13.11
C PHE A 268 7.20 -16.99 13.69
N GLU A 269 6.28 -17.40 12.84
CA GLU A 269 5.17 -18.26 13.23
C GLU A 269 5.66 -19.71 13.34
N TYR A 270 5.29 -20.37 14.45
CA TYR A 270 5.62 -21.77 14.64
C TYR A 270 4.92 -22.67 13.61
N SER A 271 5.62 -23.68 13.12
CA SER A 271 5.02 -24.82 12.43
C SER A 271 5.73 -26.12 12.82
N PRO A 272 5.03 -27.28 12.84
CA PRO A 272 5.62 -28.55 13.25
C PRO A 272 6.84 -28.97 12.43
N GLU A 273 6.92 -28.54 11.17
CA GLU A 273 8.04 -28.86 10.28
C GLU A 273 9.36 -28.22 10.76
N LEU A 274 9.28 -27.11 11.53
CA LEU A 274 10.46 -26.49 12.14
C LEU A 274 11.14 -27.38 13.16
N ASP A 275 10.38 -28.21 13.88
CA ASP A 275 10.96 -29.16 14.83
C ASP A 275 11.81 -30.19 14.10
N SER A 276 11.29 -30.71 12.98
CA SER A 276 12.03 -31.66 12.13
C SER A 276 13.26 -31.01 11.51
N ALA A 277 13.13 -29.78 11.00
CA ALA A 277 14.26 -29.04 10.46
C ALA A 277 15.33 -28.80 11.53
N TYR A 278 14.93 -28.44 12.76
CA TYR A 278 15.84 -28.24 13.89
C TYR A 278 16.55 -29.53 14.32
N GLU A 279 15.82 -30.64 14.39
CA GLU A 279 16.39 -31.94 14.78
C GLU A 279 17.47 -32.39 13.80
N ASN A 280 17.28 -32.13 12.50
CA ASN A 280 18.18 -32.52 11.41
C ASN A 280 19.44 -31.65 11.26
N ILE A 281 19.57 -30.54 12.01
CA ILE A 281 20.78 -29.72 12.02
C ILE A 281 21.97 -30.54 12.53
N SER A 282 23.05 -30.55 11.74
CA SER A 282 24.30 -31.25 12.00
C SER A 282 25.31 -30.40 12.79
N ASP A 283 25.43 -29.10 12.51
CA ASP A 283 26.32 -28.19 13.24
C ASP A 283 25.72 -27.77 14.59
N GLU A 284 26.24 -28.32 15.68
CA GLU A 284 25.78 -28.00 17.05
C GLU A 284 25.85 -26.51 17.41
N ASN A 285 26.86 -25.77 16.91
CA ASN A 285 26.95 -24.34 17.16
C ASN A 285 25.87 -23.57 16.38
N PHE A 286 25.52 -24.03 15.17
CA PHE A 286 24.38 -23.50 14.43
C PHE A 286 23.08 -23.80 15.17
N LYS A 287 22.90 -25.05 15.62
CA LYS A 287 21.73 -25.52 16.37
C LYS A 287 21.46 -24.69 17.63
N LEU A 288 22.50 -24.37 18.39
CA LEU A 288 22.39 -23.47 19.54
C LEU A 288 21.94 -22.05 19.15
N SER A 289 22.41 -21.54 18.01
CA SER A 289 22.02 -20.20 17.52
C SER A 289 20.55 -20.15 17.09
N VAL A 290 19.97 -21.28 16.67
CA VAL A 290 18.55 -21.37 16.29
C VAL A 290 17.63 -21.26 17.49
N LYS A 291 18.05 -21.70 18.68
CA LYS A 291 17.27 -21.54 19.92
C LYS A 291 17.05 -20.08 20.34
N ASP A 292 17.90 -19.17 19.87
CA ASP A 292 17.78 -17.74 20.16
C ASP A 292 16.74 -17.03 19.26
N LEU A 293 16.15 -17.73 18.28
CA LEU A 293 15.15 -17.15 17.39
C LEU A 293 13.85 -16.85 18.13
N LYS A 294 13.15 -15.82 17.67
CA LYS A 294 11.83 -15.45 18.19
C LYS A 294 10.76 -16.23 17.44
N ILE A 295 10.32 -17.33 18.02
CA ILE A 295 9.24 -18.16 17.46
C ILE A 295 7.99 -17.99 18.30
N LYS A 296 6.87 -17.74 17.63
CA LYS A 296 5.57 -17.45 18.22
C LYS A 296 4.65 -18.65 18.11
N PHE A 297 4.16 -19.11 19.27
CA PHE A 297 3.22 -20.22 19.39
C PHE A 297 1.78 -19.69 19.61
N SER A 298 1.15 -19.16 18.57
CA SER A 298 -0.17 -18.50 18.69
C SER A 298 -1.36 -19.46 18.74
N HIS A 299 -1.23 -20.71 18.26
CA HIS A 299 -2.35 -21.63 18.09
C HIS A 299 -3.12 -21.90 19.38
N ALA A 300 -2.45 -21.95 20.54
CA ALA A 300 -3.12 -22.20 21.81
C ALA A 300 -4.00 -21.00 22.22
N ILE A 301 -3.49 -19.78 22.04
CA ILE A 301 -4.23 -18.54 22.31
C ILE A 301 -5.42 -18.42 21.34
N ASP A 302 -5.20 -18.71 20.06
CA ASP A 302 -6.26 -18.66 19.06
C ASP A 302 -7.33 -19.73 19.31
N ALA A 303 -6.94 -20.93 19.75
CA ALA A 303 -7.87 -21.99 20.16
C ALA A 303 -8.76 -21.57 21.34
N VAL A 304 -8.20 -20.88 22.35
CA VAL A 304 -8.99 -20.30 23.45
C VAL A 304 -9.92 -19.22 22.93
N ARG A 305 -9.46 -18.36 22.01
CA ARG A 305 -10.28 -17.28 21.43
C ARG A 305 -11.50 -17.80 20.68
N ILE A 306 -11.37 -18.93 19.98
CA ILE A 306 -12.48 -19.58 19.27
C ILE A 306 -13.23 -20.60 20.14
N ASP A 307 -12.91 -20.70 21.42
CA ASP A 307 -13.51 -21.61 22.41
C ASP A 307 -13.51 -23.09 21.97
N SER A 308 -12.40 -23.55 21.38
CA SER A 308 -12.25 -24.90 20.84
C SER A 308 -11.33 -25.77 21.69
N ALA A 309 -11.93 -26.62 22.53
CA ALA A 309 -11.18 -27.59 23.34
C ALA A 309 -10.34 -28.56 22.51
N LYS A 310 -10.83 -28.94 21.31
CA LYS A 310 -10.10 -29.82 20.38
C LYS A 310 -8.84 -29.14 19.85
N ALA A 311 -8.96 -27.89 19.38
CA ALA A 311 -7.82 -27.13 18.88
C ALA A 311 -6.81 -26.87 20.00
N LEU A 312 -7.29 -26.57 21.21
CA LEU A 312 -6.44 -26.31 22.36
C LEU A 312 -5.60 -27.54 22.75
N LYS A 313 -6.21 -28.73 22.78
CA LYS A 313 -5.48 -29.99 23.04
C LYS A 313 -4.38 -30.28 22.02
N ILE A 314 -4.56 -29.87 20.76
CA ILE A 314 -3.54 -30.03 19.71
C ILE A 314 -2.44 -29.00 19.92
N ALA A 315 -2.81 -27.72 20.07
CA ALA A 315 -1.88 -26.63 20.20
C ALA A 315 -1.00 -26.71 21.46
N ILE A 316 -1.51 -27.23 22.57
CA ILE A 316 -0.71 -27.42 23.80
C ILE A 316 0.47 -28.36 23.57
N LYS A 317 0.34 -29.36 22.68
CA LYS A 317 1.43 -30.29 22.36
C LYS A 317 2.59 -29.59 21.63
N GLU A 318 2.32 -28.47 20.97
CA GLU A 318 3.36 -27.68 20.31
C GLU A 318 4.36 -27.09 21.32
N PHE A 319 3.98 -26.95 22.60
CA PHE A 319 4.91 -26.48 23.63
C PHE A 319 5.98 -27.51 24.02
N ASP A 320 5.88 -28.74 23.54
CA ASP A 320 6.95 -29.74 23.68
C ASP A 320 8.03 -29.59 22.58
N SER A 321 7.84 -28.65 21.65
CA SER A 321 8.84 -28.31 20.62
C SER A 321 10.20 -27.95 21.25
N PRO A 322 11.33 -28.40 20.66
CA PRO A 322 12.68 -28.01 21.09
C PRO A 322 12.97 -26.52 20.91
N LEU A 323 12.13 -25.81 20.15
CA LEU A 323 12.22 -24.37 19.89
C LEU A 323 11.35 -23.55 20.87
N CYS A 324 10.56 -24.20 21.72
CA CYS A 324 9.65 -23.54 22.65
C CYS A 324 10.27 -23.31 24.03
N ASP A 325 10.16 -22.08 24.55
CA ASP A 325 10.25 -21.85 25.99
C ASP A 325 8.89 -22.18 26.63
N LYS A 326 8.72 -23.46 26.97
CA LYS A 326 7.48 -23.98 27.57
C LYS A 326 7.04 -23.17 28.79
N ASN A 327 7.96 -22.72 29.65
CA ASN A 327 7.57 -21.99 30.85
C ASN A 327 6.95 -20.63 30.54
N LYS A 328 7.54 -19.93 29.58
CA LYS A 328 7.05 -18.65 29.08
C LYS A 328 5.72 -18.79 28.37
N GLU A 329 5.58 -19.74 27.43
CA GLU A 329 4.34 -19.87 26.65
C GLU A 329 3.15 -20.37 27.48
N VAL A 330 3.39 -21.26 28.44
CA VAL A 330 2.35 -21.66 29.39
C VAL A 330 1.88 -20.46 30.23
N LYS A 331 2.80 -19.63 30.70
CA LYS A 331 2.44 -18.42 31.44
C LYS A 331 1.59 -17.48 30.57
N ASN A 332 2.01 -17.24 29.33
CA ASN A 332 1.27 -16.41 28.38
C ASN A 332 -0.16 -16.92 28.15
N LEU A 333 -0.32 -18.24 27.97
CA LEU A 333 -1.63 -18.86 27.76
C LEU A 333 -2.55 -18.71 28.98
N LEU A 334 -2.03 -18.95 30.18
CA LEU A 334 -2.79 -18.81 31.43
C LEU A 334 -3.20 -17.35 31.67
N ASP A 335 -2.28 -16.41 31.50
CA ASP A 335 -2.56 -14.97 31.65
C ASP A 335 -3.66 -14.54 30.66
N PHE A 336 -3.61 -15.02 29.42
CA PHE A 336 -4.65 -14.77 28.42
C PHE A 336 -6.00 -15.40 28.81
N TYR A 337 -5.99 -16.66 29.23
CA TYR A 337 -7.18 -17.41 29.62
C TYR A 337 -7.89 -16.77 30.83
N HIS A 338 -7.17 -16.44 31.91
CA HIS A 338 -7.75 -15.79 33.09
C HIS A 338 -8.28 -14.39 32.81
N SER A 339 -7.63 -13.65 31.90
CA SER A 339 -8.09 -12.31 31.50
C SER A 339 -9.40 -12.38 30.71
N ASN A 340 -9.55 -13.36 29.82
CA ASN A 340 -10.74 -13.50 28.95
C ASN A 340 -11.90 -14.25 29.60
N THR A 341 -11.66 -15.22 30.47
CA THR A 341 -12.72 -15.92 31.22
C THR A 341 -13.53 -14.97 32.10
N ARG A 342 -12.89 -13.91 32.63
CA ARG A 342 -13.58 -12.83 33.36
C ARG A 342 -14.47 -11.95 32.47
N HIS A 343 -14.22 -11.92 31.16
CA HIS A 343 -14.93 -11.04 30.22
C HIS A 343 -16.01 -11.76 29.39
N TYR A 344 -15.77 -13.02 28.99
CA TYR A 344 -16.62 -13.71 28.01
C TYR A 344 -17.20 -15.05 28.49
N GLY A 345 -16.65 -15.64 29.56
CA GLY A 345 -16.91 -17.04 29.93
C GLY A 345 -16.24 -18.00 28.92
N ALA A 346 -15.64 -19.09 29.41
CA ALA A 346 -15.12 -20.17 28.54
C ALA A 346 -16.09 -21.37 28.56
N SER A 347 -16.12 -22.17 27.49
CA SER A 347 -16.89 -23.42 27.51
C SER A 347 -16.32 -24.40 28.55
N ALA A 348 -17.19 -25.28 29.06
CA ALA A 348 -16.78 -26.35 29.97
C ALA A 348 -15.64 -27.22 29.40
N GLY A 349 -15.60 -27.39 28.07
CA GLY A 349 -14.54 -28.14 27.40
C GLY A 349 -13.17 -27.45 27.46
N VAL A 350 -13.11 -26.14 27.22
CA VAL A 350 -11.86 -25.37 27.35
C VAL A 350 -11.45 -25.27 28.81
N MET A 351 -12.39 -25.05 29.73
CA MET A 351 -12.12 -25.02 31.18
C MET A 351 -11.48 -26.33 31.65
N GLN A 352 -12.05 -27.48 31.27
CA GLN A 352 -11.50 -28.78 31.65
C GLN A 352 -10.08 -29.01 31.10
N VAL A 353 -9.80 -28.59 29.87
CA VAL A 353 -8.45 -28.71 29.29
C VAL A 353 -7.45 -27.84 30.04
N MET A 354 -7.84 -26.61 30.37
CA MET A 354 -6.98 -25.69 31.13
C MET A 354 -6.76 -26.17 32.57
N GLU A 355 -7.78 -26.72 33.25
CA GLU A 355 -7.64 -27.29 34.59
C GLU A 355 -6.69 -28.49 34.63
N VAL A 356 -6.79 -29.41 33.66
CA VAL A 356 -5.85 -30.53 33.54
C VAL A 356 -4.44 -29.98 33.29
N PHE A 357 -4.32 -29.01 32.39
CA PHE A 357 -3.05 -28.41 32.02
C PHE A 357 -2.36 -27.64 33.17
N GLU A 358 -3.14 -26.95 34.01
CA GLU A 358 -2.66 -26.30 35.23
C GLU A 358 -2.20 -27.32 36.27
N ASN A 359 -2.95 -28.43 36.43
CA ASN A 359 -2.64 -29.47 37.41
C ASN A 359 -1.44 -30.34 37.02
N GLU A 360 -1.22 -30.62 35.73
CA GLU A 360 -0.03 -31.34 35.24
C GLU A 360 1.28 -30.53 35.41
N ARG A 361 1.18 -29.26 35.85
CA ARG A 361 2.31 -28.36 36.09
C ARG A 361 2.73 -28.29 37.57
N LEU A 362 1.88 -28.73 38.50
CA LEU A 362 2.14 -28.88 39.94
C LEU A 362 2.72 -30.27 40.23
#